data_AF-A0A484ZRI4-F1
#
_entry.id   AF-A0A484ZRI4-F1
#
_cell.length_a   1.000
_cell.length_b   1.000
_cell.length_c   1.000
_cell.angle_alpha   90.00
_cell.angle_beta   90.00
_cell.angle_gamma   90.00
#
_symmetry.space_group_name_H-M   'P 1'
#
loop_
_entity.id
_entity.type
_entity.pdbx_description
1 polymer ?
#
loop_
_entity_poly.entity_id
_entity_poly.type
_entity_poly.pdbx_seq_one_letter_code
_entity_poly.pdbx_strand_id
1 'polypeptide(L)'
;MVNELKKNTGPTHTGDWLVEVLDYLTDQASSFIDDIHGRVIDLEDGLLDRNVPPRGEMSLIRKQLIVLRRHLSPQRDVFSRLASERLPWMTNEDRHRMQDIADRLGRGLDDLDATISRTAVLVDEINALIAESMNRRTYTMSLMAMLFLPATFLTGLFGVNLGGIPGGNKEGAFALFCLCLLAVGGGIVLWLKRSKWL
;
A
#
# COMPACT_ATOMS: atom_id res chain seq x y z
N MET A 1 -19.79 8.37 -31.69
CA MET A 1 -20.43 7.28 -32.45
C MET A 1 -21.91 7.47 -32.82
N VAL A 2 -22.92 7.25 -31.94
CA VAL A 2 -24.35 7.28 -32.37
C VAL A 2 -24.80 8.63 -32.94
N ASN A 3 -24.29 9.73 -32.37
CA ASN A 3 -24.58 11.07 -32.87
C ASN A 3 -23.82 11.42 -34.17
N GLU A 4 -22.68 10.78 -34.46
CA GLU A 4 -21.91 10.97 -35.70
C GLU A 4 -22.48 10.16 -36.85
N LEU A 5 -22.91 8.93 -36.57
CA LEU A 5 -23.72 8.11 -37.48
C LEU A 5 -24.99 8.86 -37.92
N LYS A 6 -25.66 9.55 -36.99
CA LYS A 6 -26.84 10.39 -37.30
C LYS A 6 -26.51 11.65 -38.10
N LYS A 7 -25.26 12.11 -38.10
CA LYS A 7 -24.79 13.30 -38.82
C LYS A 7 -24.12 12.97 -40.18
N ASN A 8 -24.13 11.70 -40.61
CA ASN A 8 -23.41 11.23 -41.80
C ASN A 8 -21.90 11.53 -41.77
N THR A 9 -21.31 11.69 -40.58
CA THR A 9 -19.86 11.84 -40.39
C THR A 9 -19.25 10.60 -39.73
N GLY A 10 -20.02 9.53 -39.62
CA GLY A 10 -19.60 8.26 -39.05
C GLY A 10 -19.08 7.29 -40.11
N PRO A 11 -18.89 6.02 -39.72
CA PRO A 11 -18.13 5.08 -40.50
C PRO A 11 -18.83 4.72 -41.81
N THR A 12 -18.03 4.63 -42.88
CA THR A 12 -18.54 4.53 -44.25
C THR A 12 -18.79 3.09 -44.70
N HIS A 13 -18.16 2.11 -44.05
CA HIS A 13 -18.34 0.68 -44.28
C HIS A 13 -18.04 -0.14 -43.02
N THR A 14 -18.24 -1.46 -43.08
CA THR A 14 -18.14 -2.35 -41.89
C THR A 14 -16.77 -2.36 -41.23
N GLY A 15 -15.69 -2.33 -42.02
CA GLY A 15 -14.31 -2.22 -41.53
C GLY A 15 -14.06 -0.96 -40.71
N ASP A 16 -14.42 0.19 -41.28
CA ASP A 16 -14.32 1.50 -40.63
C ASP A 16 -15.15 1.57 -39.34
N TRP A 17 -16.37 0.99 -39.36
CA TRP A 17 -17.22 0.90 -38.18
C TRP A 17 -16.57 0.09 -37.05
N LEU A 18 -15.99 -1.07 -37.38
CA LEU A 18 -15.29 -1.87 -36.37
C LEU A 18 -14.10 -1.13 -35.79
N VAL A 19 -13.31 -0.46 -36.63
CA VAL A 19 -12.14 0.33 -36.20
C VAL A 19 -12.58 1.43 -35.24
N GLU A 20 -13.61 2.22 -35.58
CA GLU A 20 -14.11 3.28 -34.68
C GLU A 20 -14.63 2.74 -33.35
N VAL A 21 -15.37 1.63 -33.36
CA VAL A 21 -15.86 1.00 -32.13
C VAL A 21 -14.69 0.58 -31.24
N LEU A 22 -13.69 -0.09 -31.81
CA LEU A 22 -12.54 -0.58 -31.06
C LEU A 22 -11.64 0.56 -30.58
N ASP A 23 -11.52 1.64 -31.35
CA ASP A 23 -10.79 2.85 -30.97
C ASP A 23 -11.44 3.48 -29.73
N TYR A 24 -12.77 3.67 -29.76
CA TYR A 24 -13.53 4.22 -28.63
C TYR A 24 -13.45 3.32 -27.38
N LEU A 25 -13.59 2.01 -27.53
CA LEU A 25 -13.46 1.06 -26.42
C LEU A 25 -12.04 1.06 -25.83
N THR A 26 -11.02 1.20 -26.68
CA THR A 26 -9.63 1.30 -26.25
C THR A 26 -9.38 2.60 -25.48
N ASP A 27 -9.93 3.73 -25.93
CA ASP A 27 -9.85 5.00 -25.20
C ASP A 27 -10.53 4.93 -23.83
N GLN A 28 -11.69 4.29 -23.76
CA GLN A 28 -12.36 4.09 -22.48
C GLN A 28 -11.55 3.19 -21.54
N ALA A 29 -10.91 2.14 -22.07
CA ALA A 29 -10.00 1.30 -21.29
C ALA A 29 -8.78 2.09 -20.81
N SER A 30 -8.16 2.90 -21.67
CA SER A 30 -7.03 3.78 -21.30
C SER A 30 -7.41 4.77 -20.20
N SER A 31 -8.54 5.47 -20.32
CA SER A 31 -9.01 6.38 -19.28
C SER A 31 -9.21 5.68 -17.94
N PHE A 32 -9.72 4.44 -17.94
CA PHE A 32 -9.90 3.68 -16.71
C PHE A 32 -8.56 3.20 -16.11
N ILE A 33 -7.56 2.90 -16.95
CA ILE A 33 -6.20 2.60 -16.50
C ILE A 33 -5.60 3.84 -15.82
N ASP A 34 -5.75 5.01 -16.42
CA ASP A 34 -5.26 6.29 -15.87
C ASP A 34 -5.92 6.63 -14.53
N ASP A 35 -7.24 6.42 -14.40
CA ASP A 35 -7.97 6.62 -13.14
C ASP A 35 -7.43 5.73 -12.02
N ILE A 36 -7.15 4.45 -12.31
CA ILE A 36 -6.57 3.53 -11.33
C ILE A 36 -5.13 3.93 -11.01
N HIS A 37 -4.35 4.35 -12.02
CA HIS A 37 -2.99 4.82 -11.83
C HIS A 37 -2.95 6.03 -10.89
N GLY A 38 -3.85 7.01 -11.09
CA GLY A 38 -4.02 8.15 -10.20
C GLY A 38 -4.30 7.73 -8.75
N ARG A 39 -5.21 6.76 -8.55
CA ARG A 39 -5.48 6.21 -7.20
C ARG A 39 -4.27 5.54 -6.55
N VAL A 40 -3.39 4.91 -7.34
CA VAL A 40 -2.14 4.34 -6.82
C VAL A 40 -1.16 5.43 -6.41
N ILE A 41 -1.06 6.51 -7.19
CA ILE A 41 -0.25 7.69 -6.85
C ILE A 41 -0.76 8.34 -5.56
N ASP A 42 -2.08 8.56 -5.42
CA ASP A 42 -2.64 9.17 -4.21
C ASP A 42 -2.32 8.35 -2.95
N LEU A 43 -2.32 7.01 -3.07
CA LEU A 43 -1.94 6.12 -1.98
C LEU A 43 -0.43 6.18 -1.68
N GLU A 44 0.40 6.26 -2.72
CA GLU A 44 1.85 6.43 -2.58
C GLU A 44 2.19 7.74 -1.87
N ASP A 45 1.59 8.86 -2.29
CA ASP A 45 1.77 10.16 -1.65
C ASP A 45 1.29 10.14 -0.19
N GLY A 46 0.15 9.49 0.09
CA GLY A 46 -0.31 9.31 1.46
C GLY A 46 0.68 8.53 2.35
N LEU A 47 1.40 7.56 1.80
CA LEU A 47 2.41 6.80 2.56
C LEU A 47 3.64 7.65 2.91
N LEU A 48 4.00 8.66 2.09
CA LEU A 48 5.07 9.61 2.43
C LEU A 48 4.75 10.37 3.73
N ASP A 49 3.48 10.70 3.94
CA ASP A 49 2.96 11.31 5.17
C ASP A 49 2.66 10.28 6.29
N ARG A 50 3.12 9.04 6.14
CA ARG A 50 2.86 7.90 7.04
C ARG A 50 1.37 7.58 7.22
N ASN A 51 0.52 7.96 6.26
CA ASN A 51 -0.90 7.63 6.26
C ASN A 51 -1.12 6.24 5.66
N VAL A 52 -1.29 5.24 6.53
CA VAL A 52 -1.52 3.86 6.10
C VAL A 52 -2.97 3.72 5.60
N PRO A 53 -3.19 3.23 4.36
CA PRO A 53 -4.54 3.11 3.83
C PRO A 53 -5.36 2.05 4.57
N PRO A 54 -6.71 2.15 4.52
CA PRO A 54 -7.62 1.13 4.98
C PRO A 54 -7.24 -0.28 4.53
N ARG A 55 -7.43 -1.24 5.44
CA ARG A 55 -7.10 -2.64 5.18
C ARG A 55 -7.86 -3.16 3.96
N GLY A 56 -7.12 -3.69 3.00
CA GLY A 56 -7.66 -4.32 1.79
C GLY A 56 -7.88 -3.36 0.61
N GLU A 57 -7.71 -2.05 0.78
CA GLU A 57 -7.84 -1.10 -0.32
C GLU A 57 -6.78 -1.36 -1.42
N MET A 58 -5.51 -1.48 -1.02
CA MET A 58 -4.42 -1.83 -1.94
C MET A 58 -4.65 -3.18 -2.64
N SER A 59 -5.21 -4.16 -1.90
CA SER A 59 -5.53 -5.48 -2.47
C SER A 59 -6.66 -5.40 -3.50
N LEU A 60 -7.64 -4.53 -3.29
CA LEU A 60 -8.74 -4.31 -4.24
C LEU A 60 -8.22 -3.68 -5.53
N ILE A 61 -7.38 -2.65 -5.43
CA ILE A 61 -6.75 -2.00 -6.58
C ILE A 61 -5.90 -3.00 -7.37
N ARG A 62 -5.03 -3.76 -6.69
CA ARG A 62 -4.22 -4.80 -7.32
C ARG A 62 -5.08 -5.83 -8.05
N LYS A 63 -6.21 -6.25 -7.45
CA LYS A 63 -7.16 -7.16 -8.10
C LYS A 63 -7.78 -6.54 -9.37
N GLN A 64 -8.15 -5.27 -9.33
CA GLN A 64 -8.70 -4.55 -10.50
C GLN A 64 -7.67 -4.52 -11.65
N LEU A 65 -6.42 -4.17 -11.37
CA LEU A 65 -5.32 -4.14 -12.35
C LEU A 65 -5.09 -5.52 -13.00
N ILE A 66 -5.02 -6.58 -12.18
CA ILE A 66 -4.80 -7.95 -12.69
C ILE A 66 -5.97 -8.40 -13.58
N VAL A 67 -7.20 -8.07 -13.20
CA VAL A 67 -8.39 -8.42 -14.00
C VAL A 67 -8.37 -7.67 -15.33
N LEU A 68 -8.07 -6.37 -15.34
CA LEU A 68 -7.92 -5.59 -16.57
C LEU A 68 -6.90 -6.21 -17.51
N ARG A 69 -5.68 -6.44 -17.01
CA ARG A 69 -4.61 -7.06 -17.79
C ARG A 69 -5.04 -8.39 -18.42
N ARG A 70 -5.71 -9.25 -17.66
CA ARG A 70 -6.20 -10.56 -18.12
C ARG A 70 -7.19 -10.44 -19.28
N HIS A 71 -8.00 -9.38 -19.32
CA HIS A 71 -8.98 -9.17 -20.38
C HIS A 71 -8.44 -8.38 -21.57
N LEU A 72 -7.54 -7.41 -21.34
CA LEU A 72 -7.00 -6.54 -22.38
C LEU A 72 -5.85 -7.19 -23.17
N SER A 73 -5.05 -8.05 -22.53
CA SER A 73 -3.95 -8.77 -23.21
C SER A 73 -4.38 -9.59 -24.42
N PRO A 74 -5.40 -10.48 -24.33
CA PRO A 74 -5.87 -11.21 -25.50
C PRO A 74 -6.58 -10.29 -26.52
N GLN A 75 -7.17 -9.17 -26.10
CA GLN A 75 -7.78 -8.20 -27.02
C GLN A 75 -6.73 -7.52 -27.91
N ARG A 76 -5.59 -7.11 -27.33
CA ARG A 76 -4.44 -6.56 -28.07
C ARG A 76 -3.92 -7.54 -29.13
N ASP A 77 -3.86 -8.83 -28.80
CA ASP A 77 -3.46 -9.87 -29.75
C ASP A 77 -4.46 -10.00 -30.90
N VAL A 78 -5.77 -9.91 -30.61
CA VAL A 78 -6.82 -9.92 -31.63
C VAL A 78 -6.73 -8.69 -32.53
N PHE A 79 -6.49 -7.50 -31.99
CA PHE A 79 -6.34 -6.27 -32.78
C PHE A 79 -5.12 -6.35 -33.70
N SER A 80 -3.97 -6.80 -33.19
CA SER A 80 -2.77 -7.03 -34.01
C SER A 80 -3.04 -8.05 -35.12
N ARG A 81 -3.80 -9.12 -34.82
CA ARG A 81 -4.19 -10.11 -35.82
C ARG A 81 -5.08 -9.52 -36.91
N LEU A 82 -6.09 -8.73 -36.54
CA LEU A 82 -6.97 -8.01 -37.48
C LEU A 82 -6.19 -7.04 -38.38
N ALA A 83 -5.17 -6.37 -37.84
CA ALA A 83 -4.29 -5.52 -38.63
C ALA A 83 -3.43 -6.33 -39.63
N SER A 84 -2.98 -7.53 -39.22
CA SER A 84 -2.11 -8.38 -40.04
C SER A 84 -2.83 -9.13 -41.17
N GLU A 85 -4.07 -9.57 -40.96
CA GLU A 85 -4.80 -10.39 -41.93
C GLU A 85 -5.44 -9.55 -43.05
N ARG A 86 -5.46 -10.09 -44.27
CA ARG A 86 -6.11 -9.43 -45.43
C ARG A 86 -7.57 -9.86 -45.51
N LEU A 87 -8.42 -9.14 -44.80
CA LEU A 87 -9.85 -9.40 -44.77
C LEU A 87 -10.56 -8.67 -45.93
N PRO A 88 -11.44 -9.32 -46.72
CA PRO A 88 -12.06 -8.71 -47.91
C PRO A 88 -12.90 -7.46 -47.65
N TRP A 89 -13.34 -7.26 -46.41
CA TRP A 89 -14.20 -6.17 -45.98
C TRP A 89 -13.45 -5.05 -45.23
N MET A 90 -12.11 -5.16 -45.12
CA MET A 90 -11.22 -4.14 -44.55
C MET A 90 -10.26 -3.61 -45.61
N THR A 91 -10.10 -2.29 -45.65
CA THR A 91 -9.10 -1.61 -46.48
C THR A 91 -7.72 -1.66 -45.83
N ASN A 92 -6.68 -1.24 -46.56
CA ASN A 92 -5.35 -1.10 -45.97
C ASN A 92 -5.30 0.02 -44.92
N GLU A 93 -6.11 1.06 -45.07
CA GLU A 93 -6.20 2.16 -44.10
C GLU A 93 -6.80 1.69 -42.78
N ASP A 94 -7.87 0.89 -42.80
CA ASP A 94 -8.45 0.29 -41.59
C ASP A 94 -7.43 -0.58 -40.85
N ARG A 95 -6.61 -1.31 -41.59
CA ARG A 95 -5.58 -2.18 -41.02
C ARG A 95 -4.46 -1.38 -40.38
N HIS A 96 -4.07 -0.24 -40.95
CA HIS A 96 -3.13 0.68 -40.32
C HIS A 96 -3.70 1.27 -39.03
N ARG A 97 -4.94 1.76 -39.06
CA ARG A 97 -5.63 2.25 -37.84
C ARG A 97 -5.76 1.16 -36.78
N MET A 98 -6.06 -0.07 -37.17
CA MET A 98 -6.12 -1.22 -36.26
C MET A 98 -4.76 -1.52 -35.62
N GLN A 99 -3.66 -1.39 -36.37
CA GLN A 99 -2.32 -1.53 -35.82
C GLN A 99 -2.04 -0.43 -34.78
N ASP A 100 -2.40 0.82 -35.07
CA ASP A 100 -2.23 1.93 -34.13
C ASP A 100 -3.02 1.71 -32.83
N ILE A 101 -4.25 1.20 -32.92
CA ILE A 101 -5.08 0.83 -31.77
C ILE A 101 -4.43 -0.31 -30.97
N ALA A 102 -3.93 -1.35 -31.66
CA ALA A 102 -3.23 -2.46 -31.03
C ALA A 102 -1.97 -1.99 -30.28
N ASP A 103 -1.20 -1.09 -30.88
CA ASP A 103 0.01 -0.51 -30.28
C ASP A 103 -0.34 0.39 -29.09
N ARG A 104 -1.43 1.17 -29.16
CA ARG A 104 -1.93 1.98 -28.03
C ARG A 104 -2.36 1.12 -26.86
N LEU A 105 -3.13 0.06 -27.13
CA LEU A 105 -3.52 -0.90 -26.09
C LEU A 105 -2.29 -1.63 -25.52
N GLY A 106 -1.29 -1.93 -26.36
CA GLY A 106 0.00 -2.48 -25.94
C GLY A 106 0.71 -1.60 -24.90
N ARG A 107 0.84 -0.31 -25.17
CA ARG A 107 1.42 0.65 -24.21
C ARG A 107 0.64 0.69 -22.89
N GLY A 108 -0.70 0.72 -22.95
CA GLY A 108 -1.52 0.67 -21.74
C GLY A 108 -1.36 -0.62 -20.93
N LEU A 109 -1.07 -1.76 -21.58
CA LEU A 109 -0.74 -3.01 -20.89
C LEU A 109 0.62 -2.94 -20.18
N ASP A 110 1.61 -2.29 -20.80
CA ASP A 110 2.92 -2.09 -20.17
C ASP A 110 2.79 -1.17 -18.93
N ASP A 111 1.97 -0.11 -19.02
CA ASP A 111 1.66 0.77 -17.88
C ASP A 111 0.91 0.05 -16.76
N LEU A 112 -0.01 -0.85 -17.12
CA LEU A 112 -0.67 -1.74 -16.16
C LEU A 112 0.34 -2.66 -15.45
N ASP A 113 1.29 -3.24 -16.18
CA ASP A 113 2.32 -4.12 -15.61
C ASP A 113 3.29 -3.37 -14.68
N ALA A 114 3.67 -2.15 -15.05
CA ALA A 114 4.42 -1.25 -14.20
C ALA A 114 3.63 -0.90 -12.93
N THR A 115 2.34 -0.59 -13.05
CA THR A 115 1.47 -0.25 -11.91
C THR A 115 1.27 -1.45 -10.98
N ILE A 116 1.06 -2.66 -11.51
CA ILE A 116 1.00 -3.91 -10.72
C ILE A 116 2.31 -4.10 -9.95
N SER A 117 3.46 -3.88 -10.58
CA SER A 117 4.76 -4.00 -9.91
C SER A 117 4.90 -2.96 -8.79
N ARG A 118 4.50 -1.70 -9.05
CA ARG A 118 4.48 -0.63 -8.05
C ARG A 118 3.62 -0.97 -6.84
N THR A 119 2.41 -1.52 -7.04
CA THR A 119 1.56 -1.92 -5.90
C THR A 119 2.22 -2.96 -4.98
N ALA A 120 3.12 -3.81 -5.49
CA ALA A 120 3.85 -4.75 -4.63
C ALA A 120 4.83 -4.01 -3.70
N VAL A 121 5.56 -3.03 -4.25
CA VAL A 121 6.47 -2.17 -3.47
C VAL A 121 5.70 -1.38 -2.41
N LEU A 122 4.54 -0.82 -2.75
CA LEU A 122 3.71 -0.09 -1.78
C LEU A 122 3.17 -0.98 -0.66
N VAL A 123 2.86 -2.25 -0.93
CA VAL A 123 2.48 -3.21 0.11
C VAL A 123 3.65 -3.47 1.07
N ASP A 124 4.87 -3.59 0.56
CA ASP A 124 6.05 -3.77 1.40
C ASP A 124 6.31 -2.54 2.28
N GLU A 125 6.15 -1.33 1.73
CA GLU A 125 6.25 -0.08 2.49
C GLU A 125 5.18 0.02 3.59
N ILE A 126 3.92 -0.32 3.26
CA ILE A 126 2.83 -0.40 4.25
C ILE A 126 3.21 -1.35 5.40
N ASN A 127 3.75 -2.53 5.07
CA ASN A 127 4.17 -3.50 6.07
C ASN A 127 5.32 -2.96 6.93
N ALA A 128 6.28 -2.25 6.33
CA ALA A 128 7.38 -1.61 7.04
C ALA A 128 6.88 -0.55 8.03
N LEU A 129 5.96 0.32 7.62
CA LEU A 129 5.35 1.34 8.49
C LEU A 129 4.55 0.70 9.65
N ILE A 130 3.79 -0.36 9.37
CA ILE A 130 3.07 -1.12 10.41
C ILE A 130 4.08 -1.72 11.40
N ALA A 131 5.16 -2.33 10.91
CA ALA A 131 6.19 -2.92 11.76
C ALA A 131 6.93 -1.87 12.60
N GLU A 132 7.25 -0.70 12.04
CA GLU A 132 7.84 0.43 12.78
C GLU A 132 6.89 0.89 13.89
N SER A 133 5.60 1.06 13.59
CA SER A 133 4.60 1.46 14.58
C SER A 133 4.45 0.44 15.71
N MET A 134 4.50 -0.85 15.37
CA MET A 134 4.45 -1.95 16.32
C MET A 134 5.70 -1.97 17.20
N ASN A 135 6.89 -1.85 16.60
CA ASN A 135 8.15 -1.77 17.33
C ASN A 135 8.18 -0.57 18.28
N ARG A 136 7.67 0.59 17.86
CA ARG A 136 7.56 1.77 18.73
C ARG A 136 6.64 1.52 19.92
N ARG A 137 5.49 0.87 19.71
CA ARG A 137 4.57 0.50 20.80
C ARG A 137 5.20 -0.53 21.74
N THR A 138 5.80 -1.59 21.20
CA THR A 138 6.50 -2.61 21.99
C THR A 138 7.64 -1.99 22.80
N TYR A 139 8.42 -1.09 22.20
CA TYR A 139 9.47 -0.35 22.88
C TYR A 139 8.93 0.44 24.07
N THR A 140 7.81 1.18 23.90
CA THR A 140 7.20 1.90 25.02
C THR A 140 6.71 0.98 26.14
N MET A 141 6.14 -0.18 25.80
CA MET A 141 5.73 -1.18 26.80
C MET A 141 6.93 -1.79 27.53
N SER A 142 8.01 -2.11 26.82
CA SER A 142 9.26 -2.61 27.42
C SER A 142 9.90 -1.59 28.35
N LEU A 143 9.87 -0.30 27.99
CA LEU A 143 10.34 0.79 28.84
C LEU A 143 9.51 0.87 30.14
N MET A 144 8.18 0.81 30.04
CA MET A 144 7.30 0.75 31.21
C MET A 144 7.58 -0.48 32.07
N ALA A 145 7.73 -1.66 31.48
CA ALA A 145 8.06 -2.88 32.20
C ALA A 145 9.40 -2.78 32.94
N MET A 146 10.43 -2.21 32.30
CA MET A 146 11.75 -2.03 32.93
C MET A 146 11.71 -1.08 34.14
N LEU A 147 10.81 -0.08 34.13
CA LEU A 147 10.56 0.80 35.27
C LEU A 147 9.75 0.12 36.38
N PHE A 148 8.69 -0.62 36.03
CA PHE A 148 7.79 -1.21 37.01
C PHE A 148 8.27 -2.54 37.61
N LEU A 149 9.06 -3.33 36.88
CA LEU A 149 9.54 -4.64 37.35
C LEU A 149 10.34 -4.56 38.66
N PRO A 150 11.40 -3.72 38.79
CA PRO A 150 12.14 -3.60 40.04
C PRO A 150 11.30 -3.01 41.16
N ALA A 151 10.41 -2.06 40.85
CA ALA A 151 9.51 -1.47 41.82
C ALA A 151 8.54 -2.52 42.38
N THR A 152 7.89 -3.29 41.50
CA THR A 152 6.96 -4.37 41.84
C THR A 152 7.64 -5.46 42.64
N PHE A 153 8.86 -5.87 42.23
CA PHE A 153 9.64 -6.86 42.96
C PHE A 153 9.96 -6.40 44.39
N LEU A 154 10.43 -5.16 44.54
CA LEU A 154 10.76 -4.58 45.84
C LEU A 154 9.51 -4.45 46.71
N THR A 155 8.42 -3.86 46.21
CA THR A 155 7.17 -3.75 46.98
C THR A 155 6.57 -5.10 47.30
N GLY A 156 6.71 -6.10 46.42
CA GLY A 156 6.28 -7.47 46.66
C GLY A 156 7.09 -8.14 47.77
N LEU A 157 8.42 -8.02 47.74
CA LEU A 157 9.33 -8.56 48.76
C LEU A 157 9.02 -7.99 50.15
N PHE A 158 8.83 -6.67 50.25
CA PHE A 158 8.51 -5.98 51.50
C PHE A 158 7.04 -6.10 51.91
N GLY A 159 6.15 -6.46 50.97
CA GLY A 159 4.72 -6.69 51.22
C GLY A 159 4.41 -8.09 51.74
N VAL A 160 5.38 -9.02 51.77
CA VAL A 160 5.19 -10.33 52.40
C VAL A 160 5.10 -10.14 53.92
N ASN A 161 4.07 -10.71 54.56
CA ASN A 161 3.87 -10.71 56.02
C ASN A 161 4.87 -11.63 56.74
N LEU A 162 6.16 -11.34 56.63
CA LEU A 162 7.24 -12.03 57.35
C LEU A 162 7.50 -11.30 58.67
N GLY A 163 6.70 -11.53 59.72
CA GLY A 163 7.04 -11.24 61.13
C GLY A 163 7.58 -9.82 61.51
N GLY A 164 7.54 -8.85 60.60
CA GLY A 164 8.19 -7.54 60.72
C GLY A 164 9.15 -7.23 59.55
N ILE A 165 9.04 -6.04 58.96
CA ILE A 165 9.94 -5.59 57.89
C ILE A 165 11.36 -5.39 58.46
N PRO A 166 12.43 -5.93 57.86
CA PRO A 166 13.80 -5.65 58.29
C PRO A 166 14.08 -4.15 58.22
N GLY A 167 14.29 -3.51 59.38
CA GLY A 167 14.48 -2.07 59.51
C GLY A 167 13.21 -1.24 59.75
N GLY A 168 12.03 -1.85 59.83
CA GLY A 168 10.74 -1.15 59.95
C GLY A 168 10.51 -0.35 61.25
N ASN A 169 11.27 -0.65 62.31
CA ASN A 169 11.18 0.06 63.60
C ASN A 169 11.99 1.38 63.63
N LYS A 170 12.65 1.77 62.52
CA LYS A 170 13.41 3.02 62.44
C LYS A 170 12.55 4.13 61.82
N GLU A 171 12.47 5.26 62.51
CA GLU A 171 11.91 6.51 61.95
C GLU A 171 12.71 6.87 60.68
N GLY A 172 12.06 6.82 59.51
CA GLY A 172 12.67 7.12 58.21
C GLY A 172 12.94 5.91 57.29
N ALA A 173 12.71 4.67 57.72
CA ALA A 173 12.90 3.48 56.88
C ALA A 173 12.06 3.51 55.58
N PHE A 174 10.83 4.03 55.65
CA PHE A 174 9.97 4.22 54.49
C PHE A 174 10.54 5.24 53.49
N ALA A 175 11.06 6.37 53.99
CA ALA A 175 11.67 7.40 53.15
C ALA A 175 12.94 6.88 52.45
N LEU A 176 13.77 6.11 53.17
CA LEU A 176 14.95 5.45 52.60
C LEU A 176 14.56 4.45 51.50
N PHE A 177 13.50 3.66 51.70
CA PHE A 177 12.98 2.74 50.69
C PHE A 177 12.52 3.47 49.41
N CYS A 178 11.77 4.56 49.56
CA CYS A 178 11.36 5.40 48.43
C CYS A 178 12.56 5.99 47.68
N LEU A 179 13.59 6.45 48.39
CA LEU A 179 14.83 6.94 47.79
C LEU A 179 15.59 5.86 47.02
N CYS A 180 15.69 4.65 47.57
CA CYS A 180 16.29 3.51 46.88
C CYS A 180 15.54 3.15 45.59
N LEU A 181 14.20 3.15 45.62
CA LEU A 181 13.37 2.92 44.43
C LEU A 181 13.61 3.98 43.35
N LEU A 182 13.63 5.26 43.74
CA LEU A 182 13.93 6.37 42.83
C LEU A 182 15.34 6.26 42.24
N ALA A 183 16.33 5.85 43.05
CA ALA A 183 17.70 5.64 42.59
C ALA A 183 17.80 4.49 41.57
N VAL A 184 17.09 3.38 41.80
CA VAL A 184 17.05 2.25 40.85
C VAL A 184 16.36 2.66 39.55
N GLY A 185 15.18 3.31 39.63
CA GLY A 185 14.47 3.80 38.45
C GLY A 185 15.29 4.82 37.66
N GLY A 186 15.89 5.79 38.34
CA GLY A 186 16.78 6.78 37.74
C GLY A 186 18.04 6.15 37.12
N GLY A 187 18.62 5.13 37.77
CA GLY A 187 19.75 4.36 37.25
C GLY A 187 19.43 3.64 35.94
N ILE A 188 18.24 3.02 35.86
CA ILE A 188 17.75 2.37 34.63
C ILE A 188 17.59 3.38 33.50
N VAL A 189 16.96 4.54 33.77
CA VAL A 189 16.78 5.60 32.77
C VAL A 189 18.14 6.13 32.26
N LEU A 190 19.09 6.36 33.18
CA LEU A 190 20.44 6.80 32.82
C LEU A 190 21.19 5.75 32.00
N TRP A 191 21.04 4.47 32.33
CA TRP A 191 21.64 3.38 31.58
C TRP A 191 21.06 3.28 30.17
N LEU A 192 19.73 3.35 30.02
CA LEU A 192 19.06 3.35 28.72
C LEU A 192 19.53 4.51 27.83
N LYS A 193 19.64 5.72 28.40
CA LYS A 193 20.15 6.91 27.69
C LYS A 193 21.61 6.76 27.28
N ARG A 194 22.46 6.14 28.11
CA ARG A 194 23.86 5.87 27.76
C ARG A 194 24.01 4.79 26.68
N SER A 195 23.13 3.79 26.68
CA SER A 195 23.18 2.68 25.74
C SER A 195 22.68 3.05 24.33
N LYS A 196 22.25 4.31 24.10
CA LYS A 196 21.56 4.76 22.87
C LYS A 196 20.27 3.97 22.56
N TRP A 197 19.70 3.33 23.57
CA TRP A 197 18.37 2.76 23.47
C TRP A 197 17.30 3.85 23.64
N LEU A 198 17.69 5.06 24.06
CA LEU A 198 16.86 6.22 24.34
C LEU A 198 17.48 7.48 23.71
#